data_AF-A0A0C3AKT8-F1
#
_entry.id   AF-A0A0C3AKT8-F1
#
_cell.length_a   1.000
_cell.length_b   1.000
_cell.length_c   1.000
_cell.angle_alpha   90.00
_cell.angle_beta   90.00
_cell.angle_gamma   90.00
#
_symmetry.space_group_name_H-M   'P 1'
#
loop_
_entity.id
_entity.type
_entity.pdbx_description
1 polymer ?
#
loop_
_entity_poly.entity_id
_entity_poly.type
_entity_poly.pdbx_seq_one_letter_code
_entity_poly.pdbx_strand_id
1 'polypeptide(L)'
;MKPLPKRIFLITSTEDQDRTHKIYREGVEIKRNLMIHGIEPGNQQQLWYGTTRECGVGDPGHESLCSSTTCPMCNHIRCRFDIGHYGGRYGSHARGIRVSPASSKSHLYARNLIGSQWTALLLDSVVVGNPQPASVDESESSVPPSGFDSIVRSESESTTEQEFTLYHNDAIRPLYLVLYQIPATSST
;
A
#
# COMPACT_ATOMS: atom_id res chain seq x y z
N MET A 1 -14.05 -8.23 -17.10
CA MET A 1 -14.81 -9.08 -16.14
C MET A 1 -14.54 -8.60 -14.73
N LYS A 2 -15.52 -8.70 -13.82
CA LYS A 2 -15.34 -8.24 -12.43
C LYS A 2 -14.66 -9.33 -11.58
N PRO A 3 -13.67 -9.00 -10.76
CA PRO A 3 -13.07 -9.94 -9.82
C PRO A 3 -14.09 -10.40 -8.77
N LEU A 4 -13.99 -11.64 -8.31
CA LEU A 4 -14.87 -12.24 -7.32
C LEU A 4 -14.13 -12.35 -5.97
N PRO A 5 -14.47 -11.53 -4.95
CA PRO A 5 -13.94 -11.69 -3.61
C PRO A 5 -14.24 -13.10 -3.07
N LYS A 6 -13.25 -13.69 -2.40
CA LYS A 6 -13.34 -15.04 -1.82
C LYS A 6 -13.22 -14.98 -0.30
N ARG A 7 -12.27 -14.20 0.21
CA ARG A 7 -12.05 -14.00 1.65
C ARG A 7 -11.58 -12.57 1.90
N ILE A 8 -11.99 -12.03 3.05
CA ILE A 8 -11.52 -10.75 3.56
C ILE A 8 -11.14 -10.99 5.01
N PHE A 9 -9.88 -10.73 5.35
CA PHE A 9 -9.38 -10.80 6.72
C PHE A 9 -9.21 -9.40 7.26
N LEU A 10 -9.69 -9.16 8.48
CA LEU A 10 -9.27 -8.01 9.27
C LEU A 10 -7.86 -8.25 9.78
N ILE A 11 -6.95 -7.31 9.52
CA ILE A 11 -5.61 -7.33 10.08
C ILE A 11 -5.64 -6.62 11.42
N THR A 12 -5.13 -7.29 12.45
CA THR A 12 -4.93 -6.69 13.77
C THR A 12 -3.47 -6.31 13.92
N SER A 13 -3.23 -5.02 14.10
CA SER A 13 -1.89 -4.46 14.34
C SER A 13 -1.50 -4.58 15.81
N THR A 14 -0.20 -4.52 16.08
CA THR A 14 0.30 -4.38 17.46
C THR A 14 0.04 -2.98 18.00
N GLU A 15 -0.03 -2.81 19.32
CA GLU A 15 -0.18 -1.50 19.96
C GLU A 15 0.89 -0.49 19.52
N ASP A 16 2.15 -0.92 19.41
CA ASP A 16 3.25 -0.06 18.98
C ASP A 16 3.04 0.50 17.57
N GLN A 17 2.61 -0.34 16.62
CA GLN A 17 2.28 0.04 15.25
C GLN A 17 1.13 1.05 15.19
N ASP A 18 0.08 0.81 15.96
CA ASP A 18 -1.07 1.73 16.04
C ASP A 18 -0.65 3.07 16.65
N ARG A 19 0.23 3.05 17.66
CA ARG A 19 0.78 4.25 18.29
C ARG A 19 1.66 5.04 17.33
N THR A 20 2.61 4.41 16.62
CA THR A 20 3.53 5.14 15.73
C THR A 20 2.78 5.72 14.52
N HIS A 21 1.83 4.98 13.94
CA HIS A 21 0.96 5.49 12.88
C HIS A 21 0.14 6.71 13.33
N LYS A 22 -0.43 6.67 14.54
CA LYS A 22 -1.16 7.80 15.13
C LYS A 22 -0.26 9.02 15.33
N ILE A 23 0.92 8.82 15.91
CA ILE A 23 1.91 9.90 16.11
C ILE A 23 2.33 10.52 14.78
N TYR A 24 2.58 9.69 13.75
CA TYR A 24 2.92 10.18 12.42
C TYR A 24 1.81 11.04 11.82
N ARG A 25 0.56 10.56 11.87
CA ARG A 25 -0.61 11.31 11.40
C ARG A 25 -0.76 12.66 12.10
N GLU A 26 -0.66 12.67 13.43
CA GLU A 26 -0.74 13.90 14.23
C GLU A 26 0.41 14.85 13.90
N GLY A 27 1.62 14.33 13.69
CA GLY A 27 2.78 15.13 13.29
C GLY A 27 2.62 15.75 11.90
N VAL A 28 2.04 15.04 10.93
CA VAL A 28 1.68 15.61 9.62
C VAL A 28 0.61 16.69 9.79
N GLU A 29 -0.44 16.43 10.58
CA GLU A 29 -1.50 17.41 10.82
C GLU A 29 -0.97 18.70 11.44
N ILE A 30 -0.10 18.62 12.45
CA ILE A 30 0.53 19.81 13.07
C ILE A 30 1.31 20.63 12.04
N LYS A 31 2.01 19.96 11.11
CA LYS A 31 2.83 20.63 10.09
C LYS A 31 2.01 21.25 8.97
N ARG A 32 0.88 20.62 8.61
CA ARG A 32 0.12 20.94 7.39
C ARG A 32 -1.20 21.66 7.67
N ASN A 33 -1.73 21.53 8.88
CA ASN A 33 -2.98 22.13 9.34
C ASN A 33 -4.16 21.85 8.40
N LEU A 34 -4.32 20.60 7.98
CA LEU A 34 -5.24 20.21 6.90
C LEU A 34 -6.71 20.27 7.34
N MET A 35 -6.98 20.08 8.63
CA MET A 35 -8.35 20.16 9.17
C MET A 35 -9.00 21.53 8.94
N ILE A 36 -8.23 22.62 8.92
CA ILE A 36 -8.79 23.96 8.66
C ILE A 36 -9.35 24.08 7.23
N HIS A 37 -8.90 23.20 6.34
CA HIS A 37 -9.34 23.10 4.96
C HIS A 37 -10.40 22.00 4.77
N GLY A 38 -10.92 21.42 5.85
CA GLY A 38 -11.93 20.35 5.81
C GLY A 38 -11.40 19.00 5.35
N ILE A 39 -10.07 18.80 5.40
CA ILE A 39 -9.41 17.53 5.06
C ILE A 39 -9.18 16.76 6.36
N GLU A 40 -9.40 15.43 6.33
CA GLU A 40 -9.12 14.55 7.48
C GLU A 40 -7.69 14.70 7.99
N PRO A 41 -7.42 14.56 9.31
CA PRO A 41 -6.10 14.73 9.88
C PRO A 41 -5.01 13.95 9.13
N GLY A 42 -3.97 14.65 8.69
CA GLY A 42 -2.88 14.06 7.91
C GLY A 42 -3.27 13.60 6.49
N ASN A 43 -4.44 14.02 5.99
CA ASN A 43 -5.04 13.54 4.74
C ASN A 43 -5.10 12.01 4.74
N GLN A 44 -5.74 11.45 5.76
CA GLN A 44 -5.83 10.01 5.92
C GLN A 44 -6.84 9.41 4.93
N GLN A 45 -6.44 8.38 4.19
CA GLN A 45 -7.24 7.72 3.15
C GLN A 45 -7.16 6.20 3.27
N GLN A 46 -8.15 5.50 2.72
CA GLN A 46 -8.07 4.05 2.52
C GLN A 46 -7.59 3.76 1.10
N LEU A 47 -6.39 3.20 0.96
CA LEU A 47 -5.75 2.97 -0.34
C LEU A 47 -5.34 1.51 -0.50
N TRP A 48 -5.43 1.02 -1.74
CA TRP A 48 -5.03 -0.34 -2.09
C TRP A 48 -3.52 -0.43 -2.27
N TYR A 49 -2.99 -1.57 -1.85
CA TYR A 49 -1.60 -1.95 -2.05
C TYR A 49 -1.53 -3.35 -2.67
N GLY A 50 -0.72 -3.46 -3.73
CA GLY A 50 -0.44 -4.72 -4.41
C GLY A 50 1.03 -5.07 -4.35
N THR A 51 1.31 -6.34 -4.05
CA THR A 51 2.69 -6.83 -3.94
C THR A 51 2.78 -8.32 -4.26
N THR A 52 4.01 -8.84 -4.23
CA THR A 52 4.26 -10.27 -4.40
C THR A 52 3.86 -11.05 -3.14
N ARG A 53 3.10 -12.12 -3.34
CA ARG A 53 2.70 -13.10 -2.33
C ARG A 53 3.50 -14.40 -2.56
N GLU A 54 4.52 -14.61 -1.73
CA GLU A 54 5.42 -15.77 -1.83
C GLU A 54 4.88 -17.03 -1.14
N CYS A 55 3.81 -16.90 -0.36
CA CYS A 55 3.26 -17.97 0.48
C CYS A 55 1.74 -18.06 0.35
N GLY A 56 1.12 -19.07 0.98
CA GLY A 56 -0.32 -19.30 0.94
C GLY A 56 -1.18 -18.36 1.80
N VAL A 57 -0.65 -17.28 2.36
CA VAL A 57 -1.39 -16.46 3.34
C VAL A 57 -2.79 -16.07 2.84
N GLY A 58 -3.79 -16.42 3.65
CA GLY A 58 -5.22 -16.25 3.41
C GLY A 58 -5.91 -17.40 2.67
N ASP A 59 -5.17 -18.28 1.98
CA ASP A 59 -5.73 -19.46 1.32
C ASP A 59 -6.30 -20.45 2.36
N PRO A 60 -7.16 -21.40 1.96
CA PRO A 60 -7.68 -22.40 2.89
C PRO A 60 -6.53 -23.16 3.58
N GLY A 61 -6.59 -23.23 4.92
CA GLY A 61 -5.53 -23.85 5.74
C GLY A 61 -4.30 -22.97 5.99
N HIS A 62 -4.27 -21.72 5.48
CA HIS A 62 -3.09 -20.83 5.54
C HIS A 62 -3.46 -19.45 6.10
N GLU A 63 -4.07 -19.41 7.28
CA GLU A 63 -4.59 -18.16 7.87
C GLU A 63 -3.52 -17.37 8.65
N SER A 64 -2.36 -17.97 8.90
CA SER A 64 -1.24 -17.33 9.58
C SER A 64 -0.20 -16.77 8.61
N LEU A 65 0.46 -15.68 9.00
CA LEU A 65 1.58 -15.11 8.26
C LEU A 65 2.77 -16.08 8.25
N CYS A 66 3.42 -16.27 7.10
CA CYS A 66 4.62 -17.12 7.01
C CYS A 66 5.82 -16.50 7.73
N SER A 67 6.75 -17.31 8.23
CA SER A 67 7.97 -16.82 8.93
C SER A 67 9.04 -16.24 7.99
N SER A 68 8.84 -16.29 6.67
CA SER A 68 9.80 -15.77 5.72
C SER A 68 9.99 -14.26 5.89
N THR A 69 11.25 -13.85 6.05
CA THR A 69 11.67 -12.45 6.06
C THR A 69 11.72 -11.84 4.66
N THR A 70 11.50 -12.65 3.62
CA THR A 70 11.51 -12.19 2.22
C THR A 70 10.12 -11.95 1.67
N CYS A 71 9.08 -12.51 2.28
CA CYS A 71 7.71 -12.47 1.78
C CYS A 71 7.14 -11.04 1.83
N PRO A 72 7.01 -10.33 0.69
CA PRO A 72 6.61 -8.92 0.69
C PRO A 72 5.23 -8.71 1.29
N MET A 73 4.26 -9.56 0.95
CA MET A 73 2.91 -9.54 1.52
C MET A 73 2.93 -9.67 3.05
N CYS A 74 3.61 -10.68 3.61
CA CYS A 74 3.64 -10.88 5.05
C CYS A 74 4.46 -9.82 5.78
N ASN A 75 5.51 -9.29 5.15
CA ASN A 75 6.30 -8.18 5.71
C ASN A 75 5.49 -6.87 5.72
N HIS A 76 4.69 -6.61 4.69
CA HIS A 76 3.76 -5.48 4.67
C HIS A 76 2.75 -5.57 5.80
N ILE A 77 2.12 -6.74 5.98
CA ILE A 77 1.16 -6.96 7.08
C ILE A 77 1.83 -6.78 8.46
N ARG A 78 3.11 -7.12 8.60
CA ARG A 78 3.89 -6.88 9.82
C ARG A 78 4.44 -5.46 9.94
N CYS A 79 4.25 -4.63 8.93
CA CYS A 79 4.91 -3.34 8.76
C CYS A 79 6.44 -3.38 8.93
N ARG A 80 7.05 -4.45 8.41
CA ARG A 80 8.49 -4.69 8.36
C ARG A 80 9.05 -4.39 6.97
N PHE A 81 8.66 -3.27 6.39
CA PHE A 81 9.31 -2.73 5.21
C PHE A 81 10.21 -1.59 5.68
N ASP A 82 11.51 -1.62 5.35
CA ASP A 82 12.42 -0.50 5.61
C ASP A 82 12.65 0.28 4.30
N ILE A 83 11.91 1.38 4.13
CA ILE A 83 12.05 2.29 2.98
C ILE A 83 13.50 2.77 2.81
N GLY A 84 14.30 2.81 3.89
CA GLY A 84 15.71 3.22 3.86
C GLY A 84 16.72 2.14 3.44
N HIS A 85 16.36 0.85 3.49
CA HIS A 85 17.30 -0.27 3.20
C HIS A 85 17.00 -1.07 1.93
N TYR A 86 15.91 -0.80 1.21
CA TYR A 86 15.56 -1.58 0.01
C TYR A 86 16.28 -1.14 -1.28
N GLY A 87 17.61 -1.25 -1.27
CA GLY A 87 18.46 -1.24 -2.46
C GLY A 87 19.00 -2.64 -2.78
N GLY A 88 18.16 -3.57 -3.23
CA GLY A 88 18.58 -4.91 -3.69
C GLY A 88 17.51 -6.01 -3.56
N ARG A 89 17.72 -7.13 -4.30
CA ARG A 89 17.01 -8.45 -4.41
C ARG A 89 15.47 -8.54 -4.35
N TYR A 90 14.73 -7.55 -3.86
CA TYR A 90 13.28 -7.59 -3.60
C TYR A 90 12.47 -6.59 -4.45
N GLY A 91 12.99 -6.23 -5.63
CA GLY A 91 12.43 -5.18 -6.46
C GLY A 91 12.68 -3.79 -5.89
N SER A 92 12.55 -2.77 -6.74
CA SER A 92 12.89 -1.39 -6.45
C SER A 92 11.91 -0.73 -5.47
N HIS A 93 11.99 -1.07 -4.18
CA HIS A 93 11.39 -0.28 -3.10
C HIS A 93 12.32 0.84 -2.60
N ALA A 94 13.49 1.02 -3.22
CA ALA A 94 14.35 2.22 -3.12
C ALA A 94 13.64 3.55 -3.48
N ARG A 95 12.34 3.47 -3.81
CA ARG A 95 11.51 4.49 -4.45
C ARG A 95 10.21 4.74 -3.67
N GLY A 96 10.05 4.19 -2.46
CA GLY A 96 8.86 4.36 -1.63
C GLY A 96 7.78 3.27 -1.81
N ILE A 97 6.69 3.40 -1.05
CA ILE A 97 5.53 2.50 -1.06
C ILE A 97 4.47 3.07 -1.99
N ARG A 98 4.07 2.29 -3.00
CA ARG A 98 3.07 2.73 -3.99
C ARG A 98 1.70 2.19 -3.67
N VAL A 99 0.74 3.08 -3.49
CA VAL A 99 -0.66 2.79 -3.14
C VAL A 99 -1.60 3.55 -4.05
N SER A 100 -2.82 3.04 -4.26
CA SER A 100 -3.79 3.67 -5.16
C SER A 100 -5.23 3.55 -4.63
N PRO A 101 -6.10 4.55 -4.85
CA PRO A 101 -7.52 4.41 -4.59
C PRO A 101 -8.19 3.34 -5.46
N ALA A 102 -7.61 2.97 -6.61
CA ALA A 102 -8.12 1.92 -7.47
C ALA A 102 -7.45 0.56 -7.22
N SER A 103 -8.26 -0.45 -6.89
CA SER A 103 -7.79 -1.82 -6.75
C SER A 103 -7.29 -2.41 -8.07
N SER A 104 -7.83 -1.98 -9.22
CA SER A 104 -7.35 -2.37 -10.55
C SER A 104 -5.92 -1.93 -10.83
N LYS A 105 -5.52 -0.75 -10.36
CA LYS A 105 -4.14 -0.24 -10.48
C LYS A 105 -3.20 -1.06 -9.60
N SER A 106 -3.57 -1.23 -8.33
CA SER A 106 -2.79 -2.02 -7.37
C SER A 106 -2.65 -3.49 -7.80
N HIS A 107 -3.66 -4.05 -8.48
CA HIS A 107 -3.62 -5.39 -9.04
C HIS A 107 -2.45 -5.60 -10.01
N LEU A 108 -2.01 -4.58 -10.75
CA LEU A 108 -0.88 -4.68 -11.68
C LEU A 108 0.44 -5.06 -10.97
N TYR A 109 0.55 -4.79 -9.67
CA TYR A 109 1.69 -5.15 -8.82
C TYR A 109 1.48 -6.46 -8.05
N ALA A 110 0.25 -7.01 -8.05
CA ALA A 110 -0.06 -8.24 -7.34
C ALA A 110 0.43 -9.47 -8.11
N ARG A 111 1.28 -10.28 -7.48
CA ARG A 111 1.82 -11.52 -8.06
C ARG A 111 1.80 -12.65 -7.04
N ASN A 112 1.47 -13.86 -7.47
CA ASN A 112 1.64 -15.07 -6.65
C ASN A 112 2.89 -15.81 -7.12
N LEU A 113 3.78 -16.21 -6.19
CA LEU A 113 4.87 -17.15 -6.50
C LEU A 113 4.49 -18.61 -6.20
N ILE A 114 3.27 -18.82 -5.71
CA ILE A 114 2.68 -20.13 -5.46
C ILE A 114 1.56 -20.41 -6.45
N GLY A 115 1.22 -21.68 -6.64
CA GLY A 115 0.10 -22.14 -7.49
C GLY A 115 -1.30 -21.86 -6.90
N SER A 116 -1.53 -20.67 -6.34
CA SER A 116 -2.84 -20.29 -5.80
C SER A 116 -3.76 -19.76 -6.90
N GLN A 117 -5.03 -20.17 -6.84
CA GLN A 117 -6.08 -19.68 -7.75
C GLN A 117 -6.60 -18.29 -7.36
N TRP A 118 -6.19 -17.77 -6.20
CA TRP A 118 -6.64 -16.48 -5.69
C TRP A 118 -5.49 -15.48 -5.73
N THR A 119 -5.79 -14.26 -6.16
CA THR A 119 -4.89 -13.10 -6.03
C THR A 119 -5.20 -12.38 -4.72
N ALA A 120 -4.21 -11.69 -4.16
CA ALA A 120 -4.36 -10.95 -2.92
C ALA A 120 -4.01 -9.46 -3.13
N LEU A 121 -4.80 -8.59 -2.51
CA LEU A 121 -4.52 -7.17 -2.32
C LEU A 121 -4.69 -6.81 -0.84
N LEU A 122 -4.02 -5.74 -0.45
CA LEU A 122 -4.17 -5.14 0.87
C LEU A 122 -4.95 -3.83 0.73
N LEU A 123 -5.83 -3.57 1.70
CA LEU A 123 -6.44 -2.25 1.89
C LEU A 123 -5.85 -1.66 3.16
N ASP A 124 -5.21 -0.51 3.02
CA ASP A 124 -4.44 0.11 4.08
C ASP A 124 -5.03 1.48 4.44
N SER A 125 -4.87 1.86 5.72
CA SER A 125 -5.03 3.23 6.18
C SER A 125 -3.74 3.98 5.92
N VAL A 126 -3.80 5.02 5.11
CA VAL A 126 -2.63 5.75 4.61
C VAL A 126 -2.74 7.22 4.95
N VAL A 127 -1.69 7.80 5.51
CA VAL A 127 -1.51 9.24 5.72
C VAL A 127 -0.75 9.79 4.51
N VAL A 128 -1.47 10.39 3.54
CA VAL A 128 -0.80 10.96 2.35
C VAL A 128 -0.26 12.38 2.57
N GLY A 129 -0.71 13.06 3.64
CA GLY A 129 -0.30 14.41 3.99
C GLY A 129 -0.54 15.43 2.88
N ASN A 130 0.50 16.21 2.58
CA ASN A 130 0.53 17.12 1.42
C ASN A 130 1.22 16.42 0.23
N PRO A 131 0.46 15.84 -0.72
CA PRO A 131 1.04 15.18 -1.89
C PRO A 131 1.56 16.19 -2.92
N GLN A 132 2.74 15.94 -3.45
CA GLN A 132 3.27 16.68 -4.60
C GLN A 132 2.83 16.01 -5.91
N PRO A 133 2.24 16.74 -6.87
CA PRO A 133 2.08 16.22 -8.22
C PRO A 133 3.44 15.87 -8.84
N ALA A 134 3.60 14.63 -9.30
CA ALA A 134 4.83 14.19 -9.94
C ALA A 134 5.11 15.05 -11.19
N SER A 135 6.30 15.65 -11.27
CA SER A 135 6.73 16.33 -12.50
C SER A 135 7.26 15.33 -13.53
N VAL A 136 7.20 15.70 -14.82
CA VAL A 136 7.61 14.84 -15.95
C VAL A 136 9.11 14.47 -15.86
N ASP A 137 9.93 15.32 -15.23
CA ASP A 137 11.38 15.21 -15.17
C ASP A 137 11.94 14.84 -13.78
N GLU A 138 11.09 14.61 -12.78
CA GLU A 138 11.58 14.22 -11.45
C GLU A 138 12.12 12.77 -11.48
N SER A 139 13.44 12.66 -11.36
CA SER A 139 14.10 11.42 -11.01
C SER A 139 13.48 10.88 -9.71
N GLU A 140 13.13 9.59 -9.68
CA GLU A 140 12.51 8.90 -8.55
C GLU A 140 13.38 8.99 -7.28
N SER A 141 13.19 10.07 -6.53
CA SER A 141 13.86 10.35 -5.26
C SER A 141 13.40 9.37 -4.18
N SER A 142 14.30 9.02 -3.25
CA SER A 142 13.98 8.19 -2.09
C SER A 142 13.34 8.97 -0.93
N VAL A 143 13.21 10.29 -1.07
CA VAL A 143 12.59 11.20 -0.10
C VAL A 143 11.63 12.16 -0.80
N PRO A 144 10.54 12.58 -0.14
CA PRO A 144 9.65 13.57 -0.70
C PRO A 144 10.36 14.93 -0.76
N PRO A 145 10.09 15.78 -1.76
CA PRO A 145 10.66 17.12 -1.79
C PRO A 145 10.20 17.97 -0.60
N SER A 146 10.99 19.00 -0.29
CA SER A 146 10.74 19.85 0.88
C SER A 146 9.34 20.47 0.82
N GLY A 147 8.56 20.27 1.88
CA GLY A 147 7.19 20.76 1.96
C GLY A 147 6.11 19.74 1.59
N PHE A 148 6.50 18.54 1.17
CA PHE A 148 5.57 17.46 0.81
C PHE A 148 5.80 16.21 1.65
N ASP A 149 4.77 15.38 1.77
CA ASP A 149 4.80 14.15 2.58
C ASP A 149 4.68 12.89 1.69
N SER A 150 4.21 13.05 0.46
CA SER A 150 4.10 12.00 -0.55
C SER A 150 4.20 12.59 -1.96
N ILE A 151 4.34 11.72 -2.97
CA ILE A 151 4.18 12.09 -4.39
C ILE A 151 2.88 11.48 -4.90
N VAL A 152 2.08 12.24 -5.65
CA VAL A 152 0.92 11.75 -6.39
C VAL A 152 1.20 11.81 -7.89
N ARG A 153 1.04 10.68 -8.57
CA ARG A 153 1.05 10.59 -10.03
C ARG A 153 -0.36 10.29 -10.50
N SER A 154 -0.79 10.98 -11.55
CA SER A 154 -2.08 10.73 -12.19
C SER A 154 -1.91 10.71 -13.70
N GLU A 155 -2.41 9.67 -14.36
CA GLU A 155 -2.41 9.57 -15.83
C GLU A 155 -3.56 10.38 -16.46
N SER A 156 -4.51 10.83 -15.65
CA SER A 156 -5.64 11.67 -16.06
C SER A 156 -6.11 12.56 -14.90
N GLU A 157 -7.11 13.41 -15.12
CA GLU A 157 -7.77 14.14 -14.04
C GLU A 157 -8.63 13.25 -13.12
N SER A 158 -8.81 11.97 -13.47
CA SER A 158 -9.57 11.03 -12.64
C SER A 158 -8.81 10.64 -11.37
N THR A 159 -9.46 10.79 -10.22
CA THR A 159 -8.92 10.37 -8.91
C THR A 159 -8.66 8.87 -8.85
N THR A 160 -9.33 8.04 -9.66
CA THR A 160 -9.11 6.59 -9.70
C THR A 160 -7.80 6.19 -10.37
N GLU A 161 -7.21 7.08 -11.18
CA GLU A 161 -5.93 6.84 -11.83
C GLU A 161 -4.74 7.35 -11.02
N GLN A 162 -5.01 7.90 -9.83
CA GLN A 162 -3.97 8.37 -8.93
C GLN A 162 -3.19 7.19 -8.34
N GLU A 163 -1.88 7.39 -8.18
CA GLU A 163 -0.99 6.53 -7.45
C GLU A 163 -0.14 7.41 -6.53
N PHE A 164 -0.15 7.10 -5.24
CA PHE A 164 0.64 7.79 -4.23
C PHE A 164 1.91 6.99 -3.94
N THR A 165 3.02 7.70 -3.79
CA THR A 165 4.29 7.16 -3.33
C THR A 165 4.60 7.73 -1.95
N LEU A 166 4.70 6.85 -0.95
CA LEU A 166 4.97 7.17 0.44
C LEU A 166 6.43 6.87 0.79
N TYR A 167 6.99 7.68 1.70
CA TYR A 167 8.41 7.61 2.07
C TYR A 167 8.65 7.36 3.55
N HIS A 168 7.60 7.08 4.32
CA HIS A 168 7.70 6.81 5.75
C HIS A 168 6.91 5.57 6.13
N ASN A 169 7.47 4.74 7.01
CA ASN A 169 6.83 3.47 7.36
C ASN A 169 5.54 3.67 8.15
N ASP A 170 5.57 4.61 9.10
CA ASP A 170 4.40 4.94 9.91
C ASP A 170 3.30 5.68 9.12
N ALA A 171 3.52 6.00 7.84
CA ALA A 171 2.47 6.56 6.99
C ALA A 171 1.39 5.54 6.61
N ILE A 172 1.64 4.24 6.80
CA ILE A 172 0.73 3.17 6.36
C ILE A 172 0.43 2.19 7.49
N ARG A 173 -0.83 1.77 7.54
CA ARG A 173 -1.33 0.77 8.49
C ARG A 173 -2.25 -0.21 7.77
N PRO A 174 -1.87 -1.48 7.63
CA PRO A 174 -2.73 -2.48 6.99
C PRO A 174 -4.04 -2.70 7.75
N LEU A 175 -5.16 -2.70 7.02
CA LEU A 175 -6.50 -2.92 7.59
C LEU A 175 -7.08 -4.26 7.17
N TYR A 176 -6.98 -4.58 5.88
CA TYR A 176 -7.59 -5.79 5.34
C TYR A 176 -6.69 -6.50 4.34
N LEU A 177 -6.70 -7.83 4.40
CA LEU A 177 -6.19 -8.70 3.35
C LEU A 177 -7.38 -9.24 2.54
N VAL A 178 -7.45 -8.90 1.26
CA VAL A 178 -8.55 -9.25 0.35
C VAL A 178 -8.06 -10.26 -0.67
N LEU A 179 -8.65 -11.45 -0.64
CA LEU A 179 -8.40 -12.52 -1.59
C LEU A 179 -9.53 -12.59 -2.60
N TYR A 180 -9.19 -12.62 -3.88
CA TYR A 180 -10.16 -12.63 -4.97
C TYR A 180 -9.69 -13.49 -6.12
N GLN A 181 -10.64 -13.92 -6.93
CA GLN A 181 -10.39 -14.67 -8.16
C GLN A 181 -10.75 -13.81 -9.36
N ILE A 182 -9.88 -13.79 -10.36
CA ILE A 182 -10.20 -13.23 -11.68
C ILE A 182 -10.82 -14.39 -12.48
N PRO A 183 -12.06 -14.25 -12.97
CA PRO A 183 -12.64 -15.26 -13.83
C PRO A 183 -11.73 -15.51 -15.03
N ALA A 184 -11.51 -16.77 -15.40
CA ALA A 184 -10.81 -17.07 -16.65
C ALA A 184 -11.62 -16.47 -17.81
N THR A 185 -10.94 -15.80 -18.75
CA THR A 185 -11.57 -15.50 -20.04
C THR A 185 -11.79 -16.83 -20.72
N SER A 186 -13.04 -17.22 -20.94
CA SER A 186 -13.37 -18.34 -21.81
C SER A 186 -12.75 -18.05 -23.17
N SER A 187 -11.72 -18.81 -23.55
CA SER A 187 -11.23 -18.80 -24.92
C SER A 187 -12.35 -19.40 -25.78
N THR A 188 -13.11 -18.56 -26.49
CA THR A 188 -13.97 -18.98 -27.59
C THR A 188 -13.14 -19.21 -28.84
#